data_AF-A0A353PKW0-F1
#
_entry.id   AF-A0A353PKW0-F1
#
_cell.length_a   1.000
_cell.length_b   1.000
_cell.length_c   1.000
_cell.angle_alpha   90.00
_cell.angle_beta   90.00
_cell.angle_gamma   90.00
#
_symmetry.space_group_name_H-M   'P 1'
#
loop_
_entity.id
_entity.type
_entity.pdbx_description
1 polymer ?
#
loop_
_entity_poly.entity_id
_entity_poly.type
_entity_poly.pdbx_seq_one_letter_code
_entity_poly.pdbx_strand_id
1 'polypeptide(L)' 'KILPARDNEGSVRILEFGNLGFNEDIKLFHRLKLEERAKAEGREITFQMTVDDIYAVSNGEMIGRPQQKGQKK' A
#
# COMPACT_ATOMS: atom_id res chain seq x y z
N LYS A 1 7.82 -5.08 13.27
CA LYS A 1 6.78 -4.10 13.65
C LYS A 1 5.56 -4.38 12.76
N ILE A 2 4.39 -3.77 13.02
CA ILE A 2 3.22 -3.95 12.14
C ILE A 2 3.09 -2.69 11.29
N LEU A 3 3.02 -2.85 9.97
CA LEU A 3 2.82 -1.73 9.04
C LEU A 3 1.63 -2.01 8.12
N PRO A 4 0.63 -1.11 8.05
CA PRO A 4 -0.45 -1.22 7.09
C PRO A 4 -0.11 -0.50 5.77
N ALA A 5 -0.65 -0.98 4.66
CA ALA A 5 -0.68 -0.27 3.38
C ALA A 5 -1.96 -0.65 2.62
N ARG A 6 -2.48 0.22 1.76
CA ARG A 6 -3.66 -0.10 0.96
C ARG A 6 -3.30 -0.95 -0.26
N ASP A 7 -4.20 -1.83 -0.67
CA ASP A 7 -4.10 -2.51 -1.96
C ASP A 7 -4.63 -1.64 -3.10
N ASN A 8 -4.67 -2.21 -4.30
CA ASN A 8 -5.08 -1.52 -5.52
C ASN A 8 -6.55 -1.06 -5.50
N GLU A 9 -7.38 -1.66 -4.66
CA GLU A 9 -8.81 -1.37 -4.49
C GLU A 9 -9.07 -0.46 -3.27
N GLY A 10 -8.02 -0.11 -2.51
CA GLY A 10 -8.09 0.77 -1.34
C GLY A 10 -8.32 0.05 -0.02
N SER A 11 -8.39 -1.29 -0.01
CA SER A 11 -8.51 -2.07 1.22
C SER A 11 -7.20 -2.09 1.99
N VAL A 12 -7.28 -1.98 3.32
CA VAL A 12 -6.09 -2.06 4.18
C VAL A 12 -5.54 -3.47 4.19
N ARG A 13 -4.24 -3.60 3.90
CA ARG A 13 -3.45 -4.84 3.97
C ARG A 13 -2.27 -4.64 4.91
N ILE A 14 -1.66 -5.76 5.30
CA ILE A 14 -0.51 -5.77 6.19
C ILE A 14 0.74 -5.92 5.34
N LEU A 15 1.56 -4.87 5.34
CA LEU A 15 2.85 -4.82 4.66
C LEU A 15 3.93 -5.53 5.47
N GLU A 16 4.02 -5.20 6.75
CA GLU A 16 4.89 -5.90 7.71
C GLU A 16 4.03 -6.54 8.80
N PHE A 17 4.20 -7.85 9.00
CA PHE A 17 3.42 -8.63 9.95
C PHE A 17 3.97 -8.60 11.38
N GLY A 18 5.26 -8.30 11.56
CA GLY A 18 5.92 -8.42 12.86
C GLY A 18 5.70 -9.81 13.46
N ASN A 19 5.15 -9.85 14.68
CA ASN A 19 4.92 -11.10 15.42
C ASN A 19 3.44 -11.54 15.40
N LEU A 20 2.68 -11.12 14.38
CA LEU A 20 1.29 -11.57 14.21
C LEU A 20 1.25 -13.08 13.92
N GLY A 21 0.42 -13.81 14.66
CA GLY A 21 0.24 -15.26 14.54
C GLY A 21 -0.60 -15.69 13.33
N PHE A 22 -0.36 -15.08 12.16
CA PHE A 22 -1.00 -15.50 10.92
C PHE A 22 -0.23 -16.63 10.25
N ASN A 23 -0.97 -17.52 9.59
CA ASN A 23 -0.39 -18.54 8.74
C ASN A 23 0.21 -17.92 7.46
N GLU A 24 1.04 -18.70 6.76
CA GLU A 24 1.70 -18.22 5.55
C GLU A 24 0.70 -17.93 4.42
N ASP A 25 -0.42 -18.63 4.34
CA ASP A 25 -1.46 -18.40 3.32
C ASP A 25 -2.09 -17.00 3.46
N ILE A 26 -2.37 -16.55 4.68
CA ILE A 26 -2.89 -15.20 4.93
C ILE A 26 -1.81 -14.16 4.59
N LYS A 27 -0.55 -14.38 4.99
CA LYS A 27 0.55 -13.47 4.66
C LYS A 27 0.73 -13.33 3.15
N LEU A 28 0.66 -14.46 2.43
CA LEU A 28 0.75 -14.52 0.99
C LEU A 28 -0.40 -13.75 0.33
N PHE A 29 -1.63 -13.91 0.81
CA PHE A 29 -2.78 -13.17 0.31
C PHE A 29 -2.58 -11.64 0.38
N HIS A 30 -2.15 -11.13 1.54
CA HIS A 30 -1.87 -9.70 1.69
C HIS A 30 -0.75 -9.23 0.75
N ARG A 31 0.32 -10.02 0.63
CA ARG A 31 1.45 -9.71 -0.25
C ARG A 31 1.03 -9.64 -1.71
N LEU A 32 0.27 -10.62 -2.20
CA LEU A 32 -0.23 -10.64 -3.58
C LEU A 32 -1.08 -9.41 -3.90
N LYS A 33 -1.93 -8.98 -2.96
CA LYS A 33 -2.75 -7.76 -3.12
C LYS A 33 -1.92 -6.47 -3.17
N LEU A 34 -0.85 -6.39 -2.40
CA LEU A 34 0.10 -5.28 -2.47
C LEU A 34 0.93 -5.34 -3.77
N GLU A 35 1.26 -6.54 -4.26
CA GLU A 35 1.99 -6.73 -5.52
C GLU A 35 1.15 -6.30 -6.74
N GLU A 36 -0.15 -6.56 -6.73
CA GLU A 36 -1.10 -6.03 -7.73
C GLU A 36 -1.03 -4.49 -7.81
N ARG A 37 -1.00 -3.81 -6.65
CA ARG A 37 -0.87 -2.34 -6.58
C ARG A 37 0.48 -1.87 -7.09
N ALA A 38 1.56 -2.49 -6.65
CA ALA A 38 2.93 -2.18 -7.05
C ALA A 38 3.11 -2.29 -8.57
N LYS A 39 2.57 -3.35 -9.19
CA LYS A 39 2.55 -3.52 -10.65
C LYS A 39 1.74 -2.43 -11.35
N ALA A 40 0.55 -2.11 -10.85
CA ALA A 40 -0.30 -1.06 -11.43
C ALA A 40 0.34 0.34 -11.36
N GLU A 41 1.12 0.62 -10.31
CA GLU A 41 1.79 1.91 -10.09
C GLU A 41 3.21 1.96 -10.67
N GLY A 42 3.75 0.83 -11.14
CA GLY A 42 5.13 0.74 -11.65
C GLY A 42 6.19 1.05 -10.59
N ARG A 43 5.93 0.74 -9.32
CA ARG A 43 6.86 0.93 -8.20
C ARG A 43 6.97 -0.30 -7.31
N GLU A 44 8.04 -0.39 -6.53
CA GLU A 44 8.21 -1.46 -5.55
C GLU A 44 7.32 -1.28 -4.31
N ILE A 45 6.99 -2.39 -3.65
CA ILE A 45 6.30 -2.37 -2.37
C ILE A 45 7.27 -1.85 -1.30
N THR A 46 6.98 -0.68 -0.75
CA THR A 46 7.85 -0.03 0.25
C THR A 46 7.04 0.68 1.33
N PHE A 47 7.69 1.04 2.43
CA PHE A 47 7.09 1.88 3.48
C PHE A 47 6.53 3.20 2.94
N GLN A 48 7.04 3.71 1.82
CA GLN A 48 6.52 4.91 1.19
C GLN A 48 5.03 4.77 0.83
N MET A 49 4.55 3.57 0.50
CA MET A 49 3.12 3.34 0.24
C MET A 49 2.25 3.68 1.46
N THR A 50 2.69 3.29 2.66
CA THR A 50 2.02 3.64 3.92
C THR A 50 2.00 5.15 4.14
N VAL A 51 3.11 5.82 3.88
CA VAL A 51 3.22 7.29 4.02
C VAL A 51 2.28 7.99 3.04
N ASP A 52 2.27 7.56 1.77
CA ASP A 52 1.42 8.15 0.74
C ASP A 52 -0.07 7.96 1.07
N ASP A 53 -0.45 6.80 1.61
CA ASP A 53 -1.84 6.53 2.00
C ASP A 53 -2.32 7.42 3.17
N ILE A 54 -1.41 7.86 4.06
CA ILE A 54 -1.71 8.81 5.12
C ILE A 54 -1.99 10.20 4.53
N TYR A 55 -1.16 10.66 3.58
CA TYR A 55 -1.34 11.96 2.95
C TYR A 55 -2.50 12.00 1.95
N ALA A 56 -2.83 10.87 1.31
CA ALA A 56 -3.94 10.77 0.35
C ALA A 56 -5.25 11.30 0.93
N VAL A 57 -5.54 10.98 2.20
CA VAL A 57 -6.74 11.43 2.91
C VAL A 57 -6.80 12.95 3.00
N SER A 58 -5.65 13.61 3.24
CA SER A 58 -5.57 15.07 3.29
C SER A 58 -5.77 15.71 1.90
N ASN A 59 -5.45 14.98 0.84
CA ASN A 59 -5.62 15.40 -0.56
C ASN A 59 -7.02 15.04 -1.12
N GLY A 60 -7.91 14.45 -0.32
CA GLY A 60 -9.24 14.02 -0.75
C GLY A 60 -9.27 12.71 -1.54
N GLU A 61 -8.18 11.94 -1.50
CA GLU A 61 -8.05 10.65 -2.18
C GLU A 61 -8.01 9.49 -1.17
N MET A 62 -8.47 8.31 -1.59
CA MET A 62 -8.45 7.12 -0.72
C MET A 62 -7.12 6.37 -0.78
N ILE A 63 -6.42 6.40 -1.91
CA ILE A 63 -5.20 5.61 -2.19
C ILE A 63 -4.09 6.58 -2.58
N GLY A 64 -2.94 6.52 -1.90
CA GLY A 64 -1.78 7.35 -2.19
C GLY A 64 -1.07 6.89 -3.46
N ARG A 65 -1.63 7.22 -4.63
CA ARG A 65 -1.00 6.94 -5.93
C ARG A 65 0.15 7.92 -6.15
N PRO A 66 1.29 7.47 -6.72
CA PRO A 66 2.37 8.39 -7.07
C PRO A 66 1.89 9.37 -8.15
N GLN A 67 1.83 10.66 -7.81
CA GLN A 67 1.57 11.71 -8.81
C GLN A 67 2.77 11.81 -9.76
N GLN A 68 2.50 11.78 -11.06
CA GLN A 68 3.52 12.13 -12.04
C GLN A 68 4.01 13.55 -11.75
N LYS A 69 5.32 13.73 -11.60
CA LYS A 69 5.97 15.05 -11.47
C LYS A 69 5.72 15.84 -12.76
N GLY A 70 4.54 16.45 -12.91
CA GLY A 70 4.15 17.13 -14.15
C GLY A 70 2.86 17.93 -14.09
N GLN A 71 1.97 17.71 -13.13
CA GLN A 71 0.75 18.53 -12.98
C GLN A 71 0.83 19.36 -11.70
N LYS A 72 1.65 20.42 -11.75
CA LYS A 72 1.35 21.61 -10.97
C LYS A 72 0.11 22.23 -11.61
N LYS A 73 -0.99 22.31 -10.86
CA LYS A 73 -2.04 23.29 -11.17
C LYS A 73 -1.49 24.70 -11.02
#